data_AF-A0A3M3B7T4-F1
#
_entry.id   AF-A0A3M3B7T4-F1
#
_cell.length_a   1.000
_cell.length_b   1.000
_cell.length_c   1.000
_cell.angle_alpha   90.00
_cell.angle_beta   90.00
_cell.angle_gamma   90.00
#
_symmetry.space_group_name_H-M   'P 1'
#
loop_
_entity.id
_entity.type
_entity.pdbx_description
1 polymer ?
#
loop_
_entity_poly.entity_id
_entity_poly.type
_entity_poly.pdbx_seq_one_letter_code
_entity_poly.pdbx_strand_id
1 'polypeptide(L)'
;MSSSLNTRTDQYGGSIANRQRFLLETIDAIAAEIGGSKIGVRFSPFGRLYDFGVYEGEEETWMSMASALNERELAFVHLNYQPTILAAQTPPGFGA
;
A
#
# COMPACT_ATOMS: atom_id res chain seq x y z
N MET A 1 -4.62 -4.30 2.72
CA MET A 1 -5.51 -3.59 1.75
C MET A 1 -6.36 -4.54 0.92
N SER A 2 -5.84 -5.69 0.49
CA SER A 2 -6.63 -6.71 -0.21
C SER A 2 -7.82 -7.24 0.62
N SER A 3 -8.99 -7.39 -0.02
CA SER A 3 -10.17 -8.07 0.54
C SER A 3 -10.03 -9.59 0.58
N SER A 4 -9.14 -10.18 -0.23
CA SER A 4 -8.86 -11.62 -0.21
C SER A 4 -7.93 -12.04 0.92
N LEU A 5 -7.02 -11.14 1.36
CA LEU A 5 -6.08 -11.41 2.45
C LEU A 5 -6.60 -10.93 3.82
N ASN A 6 -7.25 -9.76 3.87
CA ASN A 6 -7.84 -9.25 5.10
C ASN A 6 -9.33 -9.61 5.14
N THR A 7 -9.64 -10.76 5.71
CA THR A 7 -10.99 -11.31 5.90
C THR A 7 -11.60 -10.95 7.27
N ARG A 8 -11.05 -9.96 7.97
CA ARG A 8 -11.59 -9.52 9.26
C ARG A 8 -13.00 -8.94 9.10
N THR A 9 -13.79 -9.09 10.15
CA THR A 9 -15.17 -8.59 10.25
C THR A 9 -15.32 -7.45 11.25
N ASP A 10 -14.21 -6.94 11.79
CA ASP A 10 -14.18 -5.83 12.73
C ASP A 10 -13.92 -4.48 12.01
N GLN A 11 -13.61 -3.43 12.77
CA GLN A 11 -13.36 -2.09 12.22
C GLN A 11 -12.11 -1.99 11.31
N TYR A 12 -11.31 -3.05 11.20
CA TYR A 12 -10.13 -3.13 10.34
C TYR A 12 -10.32 -4.00 9.09
N GLY A 13 -11.53 -4.52 8.84
CA GLY A 13 -11.87 -5.32 7.66
C GLY A 13 -13.26 -5.08 7.08
N GLY A 14 -13.66 -5.90 6.11
CA GLY A 14 -14.95 -5.82 5.43
C GLY A 14 -15.05 -4.75 4.35
N SER A 15 -14.87 -3.46 4.71
CA SER A 15 -14.95 -2.34 3.75
C SER A 15 -13.57 -1.83 3.32
N ILE A 16 -13.51 -1.10 2.20
CA ILE A 16 -12.28 -0.42 1.75
C ILE A 16 -11.76 0.49 2.88
N ALA A 17 -12.62 1.38 3.40
CA ALA A 17 -12.26 2.31 4.47
C ALA A 17 -11.69 1.60 5.71
N ASN A 18 -12.30 0.50 6.14
CA ASN A 18 -11.81 -0.27 7.28
C ASN A 18 -10.45 -0.94 7.01
N ARG A 19 -10.22 -1.48 5.80
CA ARG A 19 -8.92 -2.06 5.45
C ARG A 19 -7.81 -1.01 5.38
N GLN A 20 -8.16 0.23 5.01
CA GLN A 20 -7.24 1.37 4.96
C GLN A 20 -6.88 1.92 6.34
N ARG A 21 -7.82 1.81 7.29
CA ARG A 21 -7.74 2.37 8.64
C ARG A 21 -6.39 2.17 9.31
N PHE A 22 -5.88 0.95 9.33
CA PHE A 22 -4.61 0.63 10.01
C PHE A 22 -3.45 1.50 9.50
N LEU A 23 -3.33 1.68 8.19
CA LEU A 23 -2.28 2.50 7.60
C LEU A 23 -2.50 3.99 7.88
N LEU A 24 -3.73 4.46 7.75
CA LEU A 24 -4.06 5.88 7.95
C LEU A 24 -3.85 6.29 9.43
N GLU A 25 -4.32 5.49 10.39
CA GLU A 25 -4.08 5.70 11.82
C GLU A 25 -2.58 5.71 12.14
N THR A 26 -1.80 4.84 11.49
CA THR A 26 -0.33 4.82 11.66
C THR A 26 0.32 6.10 11.13
N ILE A 27 -0.08 6.57 9.94
CA ILE A 27 0.43 7.81 9.35
C ILE A 27 0.08 9.00 10.26
N ASP A 28 -1.17 9.08 10.70
CA ASP A 28 -1.66 10.20 11.52
C ASP A 28 -0.97 10.24 12.89
N ALA A 29 -0.76 9.07 13.51
CA ALA A 29 -0.02 8.96 14.77
C ALA A 29 1.45 9.39 14.62
N ILE A 30 2.13 8.96 13.56
CA ILE A 30 3.52 9.39 13.30
C ILE A 30 3.56 10.88 12.99
N ALA A 31 2.60 11.41 12.24
CA ALA A 31 2.53 12.83 11.88
C ALA A 31 2.36 13.71 13.12
N ALA A 32 1.58 13.27 14.11
CA ALA A 32 1.42 13.95 15.37
C ALA A 32 2.74 14.11 16.15
N GLU A 33 3.65 13.13 16.03
CA GLU A 33 4.93 13.13 16.75
C GLU A 33 6.04 13.89 16.02
N ILE A 34 6.15 13.76 14.68
CA ILE A 34 7.31 14.26 13.94
C ILE A 34 6.98 15.30 12.85
N GLY A 35 5.68 15.51 12.55
CA GLY A 35 5.19 16.33 11.46
C GLY A 35 5.07 15.56 10.13
N GLY A 36 3.97 15.79 9.41
CA GLY A 36 3.64 15.09 8.16
C GLY A 36 4.66 15.28 7.03
N SER A 37 5.25 16.47 6.92
CA SER A 37 6.32 16.78 5.95
C SER A 37 7.64 16.00 6.13
N LYS A 38 7.73 15.14 7.16
CA LYS A 38 8.85 14.20 7.37
C LYS A 38 8.48 12.74 7.09
N ILE A 39 7.26 12.48 6.61
CA ILE A 39 6.75 11.13 6.38
C ILE A 39 6.74 10.83 4.88
N GLY A 40 7.45 9.77 4.49
CA GLY A 40 7.30 9.14 3.19
C GLY A 40 6.46 7.87 3.31
N VAL A 41 5.52 7.65 2.38
CA VAL A 41 4.70 6.43 2.37
C VAL A 41 4.89 5.68 1.05
N ARG A 42 5.16 4.38 1.12
CA ARG A 42 5.40 3.52 -0.05
C ARG A 42 4.28 2.52 -0.24
N PHE A 43 3.81 2.39 -1.47
CA PHE A 43 2.77 1.44 -1.87
C PHE A 43 3.14 0.79 -3.19
N SER A 44 2.71 -0.44 -3.40
CA SER A 44 2.85 -1.12 -4.69
C SER A 44 1.48 -1.51 -5.23
N PRO A 45 0.69 -0.55 -5.77
CA PRO A 45 -0.57 -0.88 -6.42
C PRO A 45 -0.33 -1.92 -7.51
N PHE A 46 -1.24 -2.89 -7.60
CA PHE A 46 -1.16 -3.99 -8.58
C PHE A 46 0.10 -4.88 -8.44
N GLY A 47 0.87 -4.77 -7.36
CA GLY A 47 1.96 -5.69 -7.07
C GLY A 47 1.44 -7.12 -6.91
N ARG A 48 2.26 -8.11 -7.31
CA ARG A 48 1.89 -9.54 -7.32
C ARG A 48 2.85 -10.43 -6.53
N LEU A 49 3.54 -9.85 -5.56
CA LEU A 49 4.48 -10.57 -4.69
C LEU A 49 3.78 -11.03 -3.41
N TYR A 50 4.33 -12.04 -2.75
CA TYR A 50 3.92 -12.49 -1.40
C TYR A 50 2.41 -12.78 -1.28
N ASP A 51 1.87 -13.57 -2.21
CA ASP A 51 0.46 -13.96 -2.25
C ASP A 51 -0.54 -12.80 -2.39
N PHE A 52 -0.06 -11.63 -2.80
CA PHE A 52 -0.90 -10.49 -3.14
C PHE A 52 -1.53 -10.67 -4.54
N GLY A 53 -2.59 -11.48 -4.59
CA GLY A 53 -3.38 -11.72 -5.80
C GLY A 53 -4.35 -10.58 -6.12
N VAL A 54 -4.94 -10.64 -7.33
CA VAL A 54 -6.07 -9.80 -7.72
C VAL A 54 -7.25 -10.06 -6.77
N TYR A 55 -7.99 -9.02 -6.42
CA TYR A 55 -9.17 -9.12 -5.56
C TYR A 55 -10.26 -8.16 -6.02
N GLU A 56 -11.50 -8.42 -5.61
CA GLU A 56 -12.65 -7.58 -5.95
C GLU A 56 -12.50 -6.17 -5.36
N GLY A 57 -12.68 -5.15 -6.20
CA GLY A 57 -12.55 -3.75 -5.80
C GLY A 57 -11.10 -3.25 -5.69
N GLU A 58 -10.15 -3.89 -6.38
CA GLU A 58 -8.72 -3.54 -6.32
C GLU A 58 -8.47 -2.09 -6.76
N GLU A 59 -8.99 -1.68 -7.92
CA GLU A 59 -8.81 -0.33 -8.47
C GLU A 59 -9.41 0.74 -7.54
N GLU A 60 -10.62 0.51 -7.06
CA GLU A 60 -11.32 1.39 -6.12
C GLU A 60 -10.57 1.51 -4.80
N THR A 61 -9.97 0.41 -4.33
CA THR A 61 -9.13 0.41 -3.11
C THR A 61 -7.93 1.35 -3.27
N TRP A 62 -7.26 1.30 -4.42
CA TRP A 62 -6.08 2.13 -4.68
C TRP A 62 -6.43 3.59 -4.94
N MET A 63 -7.52 3.87 -5.68
CA MET A 63 -8.02 5.23 -5.87
C MET A 63 -8.45 5.87 -4.55
N SER A 64 -9.16 5.12 -3.71
CA SER A 64 -9.56 5.59 -2.38
C SER A 64 -8.34 5.87 -1.49
N MET A 65 -7.30 5.02 -1.54
CA MET A 65 -6.07 5.24 -0.78
C MET A 65 -5.31 6.47 -1.28
N ALA A 66 -5.21 6.65 -2.60
CA ALA A 66 -4.59 7.84 -3.18
C ALA A 66 -5.27 9.14 -2.73
N SER A 67 -6.61 9.16 -2.73
CA SER A 67 -7.40 10.29 -2.21
C SER A 67 -7.09 10.55 -0.74
N ALA A 68 -7.12 9.52 0.11
CA ALA A 68 -6.87 9.66 1.54
C ALA A 68 -5.44 10.18 1.84
N LEU A 69 -4.45 9.77 1.06
CA LEU A 69 -3.08 10.27 1.21
C LEU A 69 -2.94 11.72 0.77
N ASN A 70 -3.68 12.13 -0.26
CA ASN A 70 -3.67 13.51 -0.76
C ASN A 70 -4.29 14.51 0.23
N GLU A 71 -5.14 14.04 1.15
CA GLU A 71 -5.67 14.85 2.25
C GLU A 71 -4.65 15.12 3.38
N ARG A 72 -3.49 14.46 3.34
CA ARG A 72 -2.46 14.54 4.38
C ARG A 72 -1.25 15.31 3.88
N GLU A 73 -0.62 16.09 4.76
CA GLU A 73 0.71 16.62 4.50
C GLU A 73 1.72 15.48 4.60
N LEU A 74 2.34 15.12 3.48
CA LEU A 74 3.35 14.07 3.40
C LEU A 74 4.58 14.62 2.69
N ALA A 75 5.77 14.13 3.04
CA ALA A 75 7.00 14.45 2.32
C ALA A 75 6.95 13.94 0.89
N PHE A 76 6.52 12.68 0.73
CA PHE A 76 6.32 12.05 -0.58
C PHE A 76 5.47 10.79 -0.48
N VAL A 77 4.85 10.44 -1.61
CA VAL A 77 4.25 9.12 -1.87
C VAL A 77 5.12 8.41 -2.89
N HIS A 78 5.64 7.24 -2.52
CA HIS A 78 6.42 6.37 -3.40
C HIS A 78 5.51 5.27 -3.96
N LEU A 79 5.11 5.41 -5.23
CA LEU A 79 4.45 4.36 -5.99
C LEU A 79 5.50 3.44 -6.60
N ASN A 80 5.46 2.17 -6.23
CA ASN A 80 6.39 1.18 -6.70
C ASN A 80 5.67 0.16 -7.57
N TYR A 81 5.87 0.25 -8.88
CA TYR A 81 5.39 -0.76 -9.80
C TYR A 81 6.23 -2.03 -9.65
N GLN A 82 5.60 -3.12 -9.21
CA GLN A 82 6.25 -4.41 -8.99
C GLN A 82 5.74 -5.45 -10.00
N PRO A 83 6.25 -5.44 -11.24
CA PRO A 83 6.07 -6.59 -12.10
C PRO A 83 6.72 -7.81 -11.40
N THR A 84 6.09 -8.97 -11.54
CA THR A 84 6.50 -10.22 -10.89
C THR A 84 8.00 -10.47 -11.12
N ILE A 85 8.75 -10.77 -10.06
CA ILE A 85 10.20 -11.10 -10.11
C ILE A 85 10.51 -12.19 -11.15
N LEU A 86 9.53 -13.01 -11.53
CA LEU A 86 9.62 -14.01 -12.60
C LEU A 86 10.00 -13.44 -13.99
N ALA A 87 9.86 -12.13 -14.24
CA ALA A 87 10.29 -11.50 -15.49
C ALA A 87 11.73 -10.95 -15.46
N ALA A 88 12.34 -10.80 -14.28
CA ALA A 88 13.69 -10.28 -14.15
C ALA A 88 14.67 -11.43 -13.92
N GLN A 89 15.18 -12.01 -15.00
CA GLN A 89 16.34 -12.90 -14.88
C GLN A 89 17.55 -12.08 -14.42
N THR A 90 18.30 -12.59 -13.46
CA THR A 90 19.63 -12.07 -13.14
C THR A 90 20.50 -12.19 -14.40
N PRO A 91 21.09 -11.09 -14.92
CA PRO A 91 21.95 -11.17 -16.09
C PRO A 91 23.12 -12.13 -15.85
N PRO A 92 23.57 -12.87 -16.87
CA PRO A 92 24.78 -13.67 -16.79
C PRO A 92 25.95 -12.80 -16.29
N GLY A 93 26.57 -13.19 -15.17
CA GLY A 93 27.73 -12.49 -14.59
C GLY A 93 27.46 -11.51 -13.45
N PHE A 94 26.21 -11.37 -12.98
CA PHE A 94 25.89 -10.45 -11.86
C PHE A 94 26.08 -11.08 -10.45
N GLY A 95 26.55 -12.33 -10.38
CA GLY A 95 26.91 -13.02 -9.14
C GLY A 95 28.38 -13.46 -9.17
N ALA A 96 29.29 -12.51 -8.95
CA ALA A 96 30.68 -12.73 -8.58
C ALA A 96 31.02 -11.75 -7.45
#